data_AF-A0AAN8J0H5-F1
#
_entry.id   AF-A0AAN8J0H5-F1
#
_cell.length_a   1.000
_cell.length_b   1.000
_cell.length_c   1.000
_cell.angle_alpha   90.00
_cell.angle_beta   90.00
_cell.angle_gamma   90.00
#
_symmetry.space_group_name_H-M   'P 1'
#
loop_
_entity.id
_entity.type
_entity.pdbx_description
1 polymer ?
#
loop_
_entity_poly.entity_id
_entity_poly.type
_entity_poly.pdbx_seq_one_letter_code
_entity_poly.pdbx_strand_id
1 'polypeptide(L)'
;MIDESTDRANSKRLLIYSQYLTKTDVQTSLLSNVEITESCGTSQLLVDKIRKELDSHTINIKNLVGMSTDGASVMTGRKNGVVVKLREHSPGLISVHCSAHRCALAASQAASTIPQLEEYSRTLSSIFFFFSQSAPRTNRMKYIQKVLEQPQLKYAEFHSVMVKLSKCCISSIQDIPCTCHGYAR
;
A
#
# COMPACT_ATOMS: atom_id res chain seq x y z
N MET A 1 4.30 -8.84 -6.51
CA MET A 1 3.64 -7.70 -5.85
C MET A 1 4.72 -6.77 -5.31
N ILE A 2 4.54 -5.47 -5.38
CA ILE A 2 5.50 -4.50 -4.86
C ILE A 2 4.77 -3.52 -3.95
N ASP A 3 5.29 -3.36 -2.73
CA ASP A 3 4.72 -2.50 -1.69
C ASP A 3 5.78 -1.53 -1.16
N GLU A 4 5.45 -0.23 -1.14
CA GLU A 4 6.29 0.81 -0.55
C GLU A 4 5.80 1.07 0.88
N SER A 5 6.67 0.93 1.86
CA SER A 5 6.39 1.27 3.26
C SER A 5 7.40 2.29 3.76
N THR A 6 6.93 3.24 4.56
CA THR A 6 7.82 4.15 5.31
C THR A 6 7.92 3.65 6.74
N ASP A 7 9.14 3.45 7.23
CA ASP A 7 9.36 3.00 8.59
C ASP A 7 9.27 4.15 9.62
N ARG A 8 9.45 3.81 10.90
CA ARG A 8 9.40 4.80 12.00
C ARG A 8 10.55 5.79 12.00
N ALA A 9 11.66 5.48 11.34
CA ALA A 9 12.82 6.35 11.17
C ALA A 9 12.69 7.23 9.91
N ASN A 10 11.54 7.19 9.23
CA ASN A 10 11.26 7.89 7.97
C ASN A 10 12.07 7.36 6.77
N SER A 11 12.63 6.16 6.89
CA SER A 11 13.27 5.44 5.79
C SER A 11 12.21 4.74 4.95
N LYS A 12 12.26 4.98 3.63
CA LYS A 12 11.38 4.32 2.67
C LYS A 12 11.95 2.94 2.33
N ARG A 13 11.11 1.93 2.32
CA ARG A 13 11.47 0.56 1.95
C ARG A 13 10.53 0.01 0.89
N LEU A 14 11.10 -0.71 -0.06
CA LEU A 14 10.41 -1.40 -1.14
C LEU A 14 10.44 -2.89 -0.86
N LEU A 15 9.28 -3.46 -0.55
CA LEU A 15 9.11 -4.90 -0.41
C LEU A 15 8.70 -5.48 -1.76
N ILE A 16 9.48 -6.43 -2.25
CA ILE A 16 9.23 -7.14 -3.50
C ILE A 16 8.85 -8.57 -3.17
N TYR A 17 7.61 -8.95 -3.48
CA TYR A 17 7.14 -10.32 -3.42
C TYR A 17 7.04 -10.90 -4.83
N SER A 18 7.55 -12.12 -5.01
CA SER A 18 7.32 -12.88 -6.23
C SER A 18 6.17 -13.84 -6.00
N GLN A 19 5.29 -13.93 -6.99
CA GLN A 19 4.26 -14.95 -7.05
C GLN A 19 4.50 -15.75 -8.32
N TYR A 20 4.64 -17.06 -8.19
CA TYR A 20 4.97 -17.95 -9.30
C TYR A 20 4.17 -19.25 -9.21
N LEU A 21 3.91 -19.83 -10.37
CA LEU A 21 3.24 -21.11 -10.49
C LEU A 21 4.29 -22.23 -10.42
N THR A 22 4.06 -23.14 -9.50
CA THR A 22 4.67 -24.48 -9.53
C THR A 22 3.76 -25.42 -10.32
N LYS A 23 4.13 -26.70 -10.44
CA LYS A 23 3.35 -27.69 -11.22
C LYS A 23 1.89 -27.83 -10.75
N THR A 24 1.61 -27.51 -9.49
CA THR A 24 0.29 -27.69 -8.87
C THR A 24 -0.24 -26.44 -8.21
N ASP A 25 0.63 -25.59 -7.64
CA ASP A 25 0.20 -24.52 -6.74
C ASP A 25 0.84 -23.16 -7.06
N VAL A 26 0.12 -22.10 -6.69
CA VAL A 26 0.63 -20.73 -6.66
C VAL A 26 1.42 -20.54 -5.37
N GLN A 27 2.71 -20.20 -5.50
CA GLN A 27 3.58 -19.90 -4.36
C GLN A 27 3.87 -18.41 -4.32
N THR A 28 3.91 -17.85 -3.11
CA THR A 28 4.27 -16.45 -2.87
C THR A 28 5.46 -16.41 -1.93
N SER A 29 6.56 -15.78 -2.34
CA SER A 29 7.74 -15.60 -1.51
C SER A 29 8.18 -14.14 -1.49
N LEU A 30 8.77 -13.73 -0.36
CA LEU A 30 9.47 -12.45 -0.27
C LEU A 30 10.77 -12.57 -1.06
N LEU A 31 10.91 -11.79 -2.13
CA LEU A 31 12.10 -11.76 -2.95
C LEU A 31 13.16 -10.85 -2.31
N SER A 32 12.78 -9.63 -1.95
CA SER A 32 13.71 -8.66 -1.37
C SER A 32 13.03 -7.56 -0.56
N ASN A 33 13.81 -6.97 0.34
CA ASN A 33 13.44 -5.79 1.13
C ASN A 33 14.51 -4.72 0.89
N VAL A 34 14.21 -3.79 -0.02
CA VAL A 34 15.18 -2.83 -0.52
C VAL A 34 14.96 -1.47 0.13
N GLU A 35 16.01 -0.90 0.71
CA GLU A 35 15.95 0.45 1.24
C GLU A 35 16.06 1.52 0.13
N ILE A 36 15.19 2.52 0.18
CA ILE A 36 15.18 3.68 -0.71
C ILE A 36 15.81 4.84 0.07
N THR A 37 17.13 4.97 -0.07
CA THR A 37 17.94 6.02 0.56
C THR A 37 17.83 7.38 -0.10
N GLU A 38 17.42 7.44 -1.37
CA GLU A 38 17.28 8.71 -2.09
C GLU A 38 15.92 9.36 -1.83
N SER A 39 15.95 10.66 -1.49
CA SER A 39 14.79 11.48 -1.16
C SER A 39 13.80 11.64 -2.30
N CYS A 40 14.21 11.38 -3.54
CA CYS A 40 13.35 11.40 -4.72
C CYS A 40 13.19 9.97 -5.25
N GLY A 41 12.20 9.25 -4.72
CA GLY A 41 11.75 7.93 -5.21
C GLY A 41 11.21 8.01 -6.64
N THR A 42 12.08 8.32 -7.60
CA THR A 42 11.74 8.46 -9.00
C THR A 42 11.44 7.07 -9.57
N SER A 43 10.46 6.99 -10.48
CA SER A 43 10.12 5.72 -11.11
C SER A 43 11.31 5.04 -11.80
N GLN A 44 12.29 5.80 -12.29
CA GLN A 44 13.50 5.22 -12.87
C GLN A 44 14.33 4.46 -11.83
N LEU A 45 14.62 5.11 -10.70
CA LEU A 45 15.39 4.50 -9.62
C LEU A 45 14.72 3.24 -9.08
N LEU A 46 13.38 3.25 -8.99
CA LEU A 46 12.62 2.06 -8.60
C LEU A 46 12.73 0.94 -9.62
N VAL A 47 12.64 1.24 -10.93
CA VAL A 47 12.83 0.25 -12.00
C VAL A 47 14.23 -0.34 -11.95
N ASP A 48 15.26 0.49 -11.79
CA ASP A 48 16.66 0.05 -11.75
C ASP A 48 16.92 -0.86 -10.54
N LYS A 49 16.34 -0.52 -9.38
CA LYS A 49 16.39 -1.37 -8.19
C LYS A 49 15.66 -2.69 -8.40
N ILE A 50 14.43 -2.66 -8.93
CA ILE A 50 13.66 -3.89 -9.22
C ILE A 50 14.45 -4.78 -10.18
N ARG A 51 15.02 -4.21 -11.25
CA ARG A 51 15.82 -4.96 -12.22
C ARG A 51 17.04 -5.59 -11.57
N LYS A 52 17.79 -4.84 -10.76
CA LYS A 52 18.94 -5.35 -10.03
C LYS A 52 18.58 -6.54 -9.12
N GLU A 53 17.43 -6.47 -8.44
CA GLU A 53 16.95 -7.56 -7.58
C GLU A 53 16.45 -8.77 -8.38
N LEU A 54 15.86 -8.56 -9.56
CA LEU A 54 15.50 -9.66 -10.44
C LEU A 54 16.75 -10.35 -10.99
N ASP A 55 17.73 -9.58 -11.44
CA ASP A 55 19.00 -10.08 -11.97
C ASP A 55 19.80 -10.84 -10.90
N SER A 56 19.82 -10.37 -9.64
CA SER A 56 20.49 -11.07 -8.52
C SER A 56 19.88 -12.43 -8.21
N HIS A 57 18.59 -12.62 -8.50
CA HIS A 57 17.88 -13.89 -8.36
C HIS A 57 17.82 -14.69 -9.68
N THR A 58 18.55 -14.26 -10.73
CA THR A 58 18.55 -14.89 -12.06
C THR A 58 17.15 -14.94 -12.70
N ILE A 59 16.27 -13.99 -12.37
CA ILE A 59 14.93 -13.88 -12.91
C ILE A 59 14.96 -12.93 -14.11
N ASN A 60 14.70 -13.45 -15.29
CA ASN A 60 14.60 -12.61 -16.49
C ASN A 60 13.36 -11.72 -16.40
N ILE A 61 13.55 -10.40 -16.53
CA ILE A 61 12.46 -9.40 -16.55
C ILE A 61 11.37 -9.71 -17.60
N LYS A 62 11.71 -10.40 -18.69
CA LYS A 62 10.75 -10.83 -19.72
C LYS A 62 9.74 -11.86 -19.21
N ASN A 63 10.06 -12.57 -18.13
CA ASN A 63 9.17 -13.54 -17.49
C ASN A 63 8.16 -12.86 -16.54
N LEU A 64 8.22 -11.54 -16.39
CA LEU A 64 7.28 -10.80 -15.57
C LEU A 64 5.94 -10.66 -16.32
N VAL A 65 4.95 -11.43 -15.89
CA VAL A 65 3.60 -11.44 -16.48
C VAL A 65 2.66 -10.45 -15.77
N GLY A 66 2.86 -10.23 -14.48
CA GLY A 66 1.97 -9.39 -13.67
C GLY A 66 2.70 -8.61 -12.59
N MET A 67 2.22 -7.40 -12.32
CA MET A 67 2.70 -6.56 -11.23
C MET A 67 1.51 -5.96 -10.49
N SER A 68 1.47 -6.19 -9.17
CA SER A 68 0.49 -5.57 -8.28
C SER A 68 1.12 -4.45 -7.47
N THR A 69 0.47 -3.29 -7.40
CA THR A 69 0.94 -2.10 -6.66
C THR A 69 -0.22 -1.45 -5.88
N ASP A 70 0.10 -0.61 -4.89
CA ASP A 70 -0.87 0.13 -4.08
C ASP A 70 -1.67 1.18 -4.85
N GLY A 71 -1.20 1.60 -6.02
CA GLY A 71 -1.84 2.62 -6.85
C GLY A 71 -1.12 3.94 -6.90
N ALA A 72 -0.02 4.12 -6.17
CA ALA A 72 0.73 5.36 -6.13
C ALA A 72 1.13 5.83 -7.55
N SER A 73 1.06 7.15 -7.79
CA SER A 73 1.31 7.74 -9.11
C SER A 73 2.69 7.42 -9.67
N VAL A 74 3.70 7.27 -8.80
CA VAL A 74 5.05 6.84 -9.15
C VAL A 74 5.06 5.41 -9.71
N MET A 75 4.18 4.54 -9.22
CA MET A 75 4.08 3.14 -9.63
C MET A 75 3.22 2.95 -10.87
N THR A 76 2.05 3.59 -10.90
CA THR A 76 0.98 3.36 -11.90
C THR A 76 0.82 4.49 -12.93
N GLY A 77 1.61 5.56 -12.81
CA GLY A 77 1.49 6.75 -13.65
C GLY A 77 1.52 6.43 -15.15
N ARG A 78 0.58 7.02 -15.91
CA ARG A 78 0.34 6.71 -17.33
C ARG A 78 1.55 6.91 -18.25
N LYS A 79 2.41 7.88 -17.95
CA LYS A 79 3.60 8.22 -18.76
C LYS A 79 4.90 7.77 -18.12
N ASN A 80 5.05 8.05 -16.82
CA ASN A 80 6.30 7.86 -16.09
C ASN A 80 6.18 6.86 -14.93
N GLY A 81 5.17 5.99 -14.91
CA GLY A 81 5.02 4.98 -13.87
C GLY A 81 6.03 3.85 -14.01
N VAL A 82 6.42 3.22 -12.89
CA VAL A 82 7.29 2.02 -12.86
C VAL A 82 6.74 0.92 -13.78
N VAL A 83 5.43 0.66 -13.72
CA VAL A 83 4.77 -0.34 -14.57
C VAL A 83 4.94 -0.05 -16.06
N VAL A 84 4.84 1.23 -16.47
CA VAL A 84 4.96 1.64 -17.87
C VAL A 84 6.37 1.37 -18.38
N LYS A 85 7.38 1.69 -17.58
CA LYS A 85 8.78 1.44 -17.90
C LYS A 85 9.13 -0.05 -17.94
N LEU A 86 8.55 -0.85 -17.03
CA LEU A 86 8.73 -2.31 -17.07
C LEU A 86 8.06 -2.94 -18.29
N ARG A 87 6.96 -2.35 -18.81
CA ARG A 87 6.32 -2.80 -20.05
C ARG A 87 7.19 -2.66 -21.29
N GLU A 88 8.15 -1.73 -21.30
CA GLU A 88 9.13 -1.62 -22.40
C GLU A 88 9.98 -2.89 -22.53
N HIS A 89 10.16 -3.63 -21.42
CA HIS A 89 10.95 -4.85 -21.36
C HIS A 89 10.08 -6.12 -21.39
N SER A 90 8.86 -6.05 -20.85
CA SER A 90 7.85 -7.11 -20.89
C SER A 90 6.50 -6.55 -21.37
N PRO A 91 6.23 -6.57 -22.70
CA PRO A 91 5.01 -5.99 -23.26
C PRO A 91 3.72 -6.63 -22.74
N GLY A 92 3.78 -7.89 -22.30
CA GLY A 92 2.65 -8.63 -21.73
C GLY A 92 2.35 -8.30 -20.26
N LEU A 93 3.07 -7.36 -19.64
CA LEU A 93 2.94 -7.06 -18.21
C LEU A 93 1.56 -6.47 -17.86
N ILE A 94 0.79 -7.24 -17.10
CA ILE A 94 -0.50 -6.82 -16.55
C ILE A 94 -0.26 -6.05 -15.25
N SER A 95 -0.86 -4.87 -15.15
CA SER A 95 -0.84 -4.06 -13.94
C SER A 95 -2.11 -4.29 -13.16
N VAL A 96 -1.98 -4.68 -11.89
CA VAL A 96 -3.10 -4.89 -10.98
C VAL A 96 -3.00 -3.86 -9.85
N HIS A 97 -4.01 -3.01 -9.74
CA HIS A 97 -4.09 -2.12 -8.61
C HIS A 97 -4.61 -2.90 -7.40
N CYS A 98 -3.96 -2.75 -6.25
CA CYS A 98 -4.29 -3.45 -5.01
C CYS A 98 -5.77 -3.28 -4.65
N SER A 99 -6.51 -4.40 -4.61
CA SER A 99 -7.94 -4.41 -4.25
C SER A 99 -8.18 -3.85 -2.86
N ALA A 100 -7.25 -4.06 -1.93
CA ALA A 100 -7.36 -3.52 -0.58
C ALA A 100 -7.34 -1.99 -0.55
N HIS A 101 -6.40 -1.39 -1.29
CA HIS A 101 -6.33 0.05 -1.43
C HIS A 101 -7.57 0.59 -2.15
N ARG A 102 -8.02 -0.07 -3.22
CA ARG A 102 -9.26 0.33 -3.93
C ARG A 102 -10.49 0.27 -3.03
N CYS A 103 -10.64 -0.76 -2.22
CA CYS A 103 -11.76 -0.87 -1.29
C CYS A 103 -11.69 0.24 -0.23
N ALA A 104 -10.51 0.54 0.31
CA ALA A 104 -10.34 1.65 1.25
C ALA A 104 -10.71 3.00 0.61
N LEU A 105 -10.29 3.25 -0.63
CA LEU A 105 -10.65 4.45 -1.39
C LEU A 105 -12.16 4.53 -1.63
N ALA A 106 -12.77 3.43 -2.08
CA ALA A 106 -14.22 3.38 -2.33
C ALA A 106 -15.02 3.63 -1.05
N ALA A 107 -14.63 3.02 0.07
CA ALA A 107 -15.26 3.25 1.37
C ALA A 107 -15.09 4.71 1.83
N SER A 108 -13.89 5.29 1.66
CA SER A 108 -13.64 6.69 2.01
C SER A 108 -14.45 7.65 1.15
N GLN A 109 -14.56 7.39 -0.15
CA GLN A 109 -15.37 8.20 -1.06
C GLN A 109 -16.86 8.09 -0.72
N ALA A 110 -17.38 6.88 -0.49
CA ALA A 110 -18.75 6.68 -0.06
C ALA A 110 -19.06 7.40 1.26
N ALA A 111 -18.17 7.30 2.26
CA ALA A 111 -18.31 8.01 3.53
C ALA A 111 -18.37 9.54 3.34
N SER A 112 -17.58 10.10 2.41
CA SER A 112 -17.60 11.53 2.12
C SER A 112 -18.88 12.03 1.44
N THR A 113 -19.71 11.13 0.90
CA THR A 113 -21.02 11.52 0.35
C THR A 113 -22.10 11.69 1.41
N ILE A 114 -21.86 11.23 2.65
CA ILE A 114 -22.80 11.30 3.76
C ILE A 114 -22.36 12.47 4.67
N PRO A 115 -23.09 13.59 4.72
CA PRO A 115 -22.64 14.80 5.43
C PRO A 115 -22.28 14.56 6.90
N GLN A 116 -23.04 13.72 7.59
CA GLN A 116 -22.81 13.39 9.00
C GLN A 116 -21.49 12.63 9.20
N LEU A 117 -21.18 11.69 8.29
CA LEU A 117 -19.91 10.95 8.34
C LEU A 117 -18.73 11.82 7.94
N GLU A 118 -18.94 12.76 7.02
CA GLU A 118 -17.93 13.74 6.64
C GLU A 118 -17.61 14.68 7.82
N GLU A 119 -18.62 15.22 8.50
CA GLU A 119 -18.47 16.06 9.69
C GLU A 119 -17.78 15.31 10.83
N TYR A 120 -18.17 14.05 11.06
CA TYR A 120 -17.52 13.18 12.03
C TYR A 120 -16.04 12.96 11.70
N SER A 121 -15.74 12.62 10.43
CA SER A 121 -14.37 12.42 9.95
C SER A 121 -13.52 13.69 10.08
N ARG A 122 -14.09 14.86 9.80
CA ARG A 122 -13.45 16.16 9.95
C ARG A 122 -13.14 16.46 11.42
N THR A 123 -14.08 16.19 12.32
CA THR A 123 -13.91 16.39 13.76
C THR A 123 -12.79 15.52 14.31
N LEU A 124 -12.79 14.23 13.99
CA LEU A 124 -11.73 13.30 14.39
C LEU A 124 -10.36 13.72 13.83
N SER A 125 -10.32 14.15 12.58
CA SER A 125 -9.08 14.64 11.94
C SER A 125 -8.57 15.91 12.64
N SER A 126 -9.46 16.84 13.02
CA SER A 126 -9.10 18.04 13.77
C SER A 126 -8.49 17.73 15.13
N ILE A 127 -9.06 16.77 15.88
CA ILE A 127 -8.50 16.30 17.14
C ILE A 127 -7.10 15.72 16.92
N PHE A 128 -6.93 14.89 15.88
CA PHE A 128 -5.62 14.33 15.55
C PHE A 128 -4.59 15.43 15.26
N PHE A 129 -4.90 16.38 14.37
CA PHE A 129 -3.99 17.48 14.00
C PHE A 129 -3.71 18.43 15.17
N PHE A 130 -4.66 18.61 16.08
CA PHE A 130 -4.46 19.40 17.29
C PHE A 130 -3.31 18.83 18.12
N PHE A 131 -3.22 17.51 18.29
CA PHE A 131 -2.11 16.92 19.05
C PHE A 131 -0.84 16.72 18.22
N SER A 132 -0.96 16.22 16.98
CA SER A 132 0.18 15.80 16.16
C SER A 132 1.04 16.97 15.67
N GLN A 133 0.45 18.13 15.39
CA GLN A 133 1.19 19.30 14.86
C GLN A 133 1.88 20.14 15.94
N SER A 134 1.97 19.65 17.18
CA SER A 134 2.59 20.40 18.27
C SER A 134 3.35 19.50 19.21
N ALA A 135 4.68 19.65 19.18
CA ALA A 135 5.58 18.95 20.09
C ALA A 135 5.23 19.20 21.57
N PRO A 136 4.91 20.44 22.03
CA PRO A 136 4.45 20.66 23.40
C PRO A 136 3.19 19.88 23.77
N ARG A 137 2.15 19.90 22.91
CA ARG A 137 0.89 19.19 23.17
C ARG A 137 1.07 17.67 23.17
N THR A 138 1.87 17.16 22.24
CA THR A 138 2.24 15.73 22.20
C THR A 138 2.99 15.31 23.46
N ASN A 139 3.97 16.09 23.91
CA ASN A 139 4.75 15.77 25.12
C ASN A 139 3.89 15.83 26.39
N ARG A 140 2.99 16.82 26.48
CA ARG A 140 2.05 16.93 27.61
C ARG A 140 1.12 15.72 27.69
N MET A 141 0.63 15.21 26.55
CA MET A 141 -0.18 13.99 26.59
C MET A 141 0.63 12.77 27.05
N LYS A 142 1.86 12.58 26.54
CA LYS A 142 2.72 11.47 26.98
C LYS A 142 2.97 11.51 28.48
N TYR A 143 3.12 12.72 29.04
CA TYR A 143 3.22 12.92 30.48
C TYR A 143 1.94 12.49 31.20
N ILE A 144 0.76 12.92 30.74
CA ILE A 144 -0.53 12.50 31.33
C ILE A 144 -0.71 10.98 31.27
N GLN A 145 -0.41 10.35 30.12
CA GLN A 145 -0.47 8.90 29.96
C GLN A 145 0.44 8.19 30.98
N LYS A 146 1.63 8.74 31.25
CA LYS A 146 2.56 8.21 32.25
C LYS A 146 2.02 8.33 33.68
N VAL A 147 1.42 9.47 34.03
CA VAL A 147 0.84 9.70 35.36
C VAL A 147 -0.37 8.81 35.62
N LEU A 148 -1.17 8.53 34.59
CA LEU A 148 -2.35 7.66 34.67
C LEU A 148 -2.04 6.17 34.50
N GLU A 149 -0.76 5.79 34.47
CA GLU A 149 -0.29 4.42 34.22
C GLU A 149 -0.88 3.78 32.94
N GLN A 150 -1.19 4.61 31.95
CA GLN A 150 -1.74 4.17 30.68
C GLN A 150 -0.62 3.87 29.66
N PRO A 151 -0.84 2.96 28.72
CA PRO A 151 0.09 2.75 27.62
C PRO A 151 0.28 4.04 26.81
N GLN A 152 1.53 4.36 26.48
CA GLN A 152 1.84 5.51 25.63
C GLN A 152 1.48 5.20 24.17
N LEU A 153 0.24 5.49 23.80
CA LEU A 153 -0.27 5.26 22.46
C LEU A 153 0.13 6.40 21.51
N LYS A 154 0.59 6.03 20.30
CA LYS A 154 0.68 6.98 19.18
C LYS A 154 -0.71 7.16 18.59
N TYR A 155 -1.11 8.41 18.38
CA TYR A 155 -2.32 8.72 17.64
C TYR A 155 -2.19 8.21 16.20
N ALA A 156 -3.24 7.58 15.71
CA ALA A 156 -3.36 7.22 14.30
C ALA A 156 -4.25 8.25 13.62
N GLU A 157 -3.85 8.66 12.42
CA GLU A 157 -4.72 9.46 11.57
C GLU A 157 -5.97 8.65 11.20
N PHE A 158 -7.12 9.32 11.11
CA PHE A 158 -8.40 8.67 10.84
C PHE A 158 -8.38 7.80 9.57
N HIS A 159 -7.75 8.30 8.51
CA HIS A 159 -7.59 7.56 7.25
C HIS A 159 -6.82 6.24 7.44
N SER A 160 -5.76 6.24 8.26
CA SER A 160 -4.99 5.03 8.59
C SER A 160 -5.81 3.99 9.36
N VAL A 161 -6.83 4.42 10.11
CA VAL A 161 -7.77 3.53 10.81
C VAL A 161 -8.79 2.95 9.84
N MET A 162 -9.29 3.74 8.89
CA MET A 162 -10.21 3.29 7.84
C MET A 162 -9.60 2.19 6.95
N VAL A 163 -8.29 2.29 6.63
CA VAL A 163 -7.56 1.25 5.89
C VAL A 163 -7.46 -0.07 6.68
N LYS A 164 -7.45 -0.03 8.02
CA LYS A 164 -7.49 -1.25 8.84
C LYS A 164 -8.89 -1.89 8.84
N LEU A 165 -9.94 -1.07 8.84
CA LEU A 165 -11.32 -1.54 8.77
C LEU A 165 -11.65 -2.14 7.40
N SER A 166 -11.10 -1.60 6.31
CA SER A 166 -11.32 -2.14 4.96
C SER A 166 -10.78 -3.56 4.78
N LYS A 167 -9.83 -4.01 5.61
CA LYS A 167 -9.39 -5.42 5.64
C LYS A 167 -10.53 -6.39 6.00
N CYS A 168 -11.44 -6.00 6.89
CA CYS A 168 -12.65 -6.78 7.16
C CYS A 168 -13.60 -6.80 5.96
N CYS A 169 -13.71 -5.69 5.22
CA CYS A 169 -14.53 -5.67 4.01
C CYS A 169 -13.98 -6.62 2.92
N ILE A 170 -12.65 -6.75 2.81
CA ILE A 170 -12.03 -7.64 1.83
C ILE A 170 -12.28 -9.11 2.17
N SER A 171 -12.20 -9.51 3.44
CA SER A 171 -12.56 -10.89 3.83
C SER A 171 -14.00 -11.19 3.44
N SER A 172 -14.93 -10.26 3.71
CA SER A 172 -16.33 -10.42 3.29
C SER A 172 -16.54 -10.47 1.78
N ILE A 173 -15.65 -9.88 0.97
CA ILE A 173 -15.68 -9.95 -0.49
C ILE A 173 -15.05 -11.27 -1.00
N GLN A 174 -14.01 -11.78 -0.34
CA GLN A 174 -13.38 -13.06 -0.66
C GLN A 174 -14.29 -14.26 -0.31
N ASP A 175 -15.20 -14.08 0.65
CA ASP A 175 -16.23 -15.07 1.02
C ASP A 175 -17.44 -15.07 0.07
N ILE A 176 -17.50 -14.16 -0.90
CA ILE A 176 -18.53 -14.20 -1.96
C ILE A 176 -18.12 -15.31 -2.94
N PRO A 177 -18.91 -16.40 -3.10
CA PRO A 177 -18.56 -17.44 -4.05
C PRO A 177 -18.44 -16.83 -5.46
N CYS A 178 -17.26 -16.96 -6.06
CA CYS A 178 -17.01 -16.55 -7.44
C CYS A 178 -17.96 -17.30 -8.38
N THR A 179 -19.09 -16.69 -8.74
CA THR A 179 -20.00 -17.18 -9.79
C THR A 179 -19.44 -16.89 -11.19
N CYS A 180 -18.20 -17.33 -11.44
CA CYS A 180 -17.52 -17.17 -12.74
C CYS A 180 -17.65 -18.44 -13.62
N HIS A 181 -18.62 -19.31 -13.36
CA HIS A 181 -18.97 -20.44 -14.23
C HIS A 181 -20.01 -20.02 -15.28
N GLY A 182 -19.68 -19.11 -16.20
CA GLY A 182 -20.70 -18.68 -17.17
C GLY A 182 -20.32 -17.80 -18.36
N TYR A 183 -19.04 -17.49 -18.61
CA TYR A 183 -18.67 -16.76 -19.83
C TYR A 183 -17.51 -17.47 -20.55
N ALA A 184 -17.85 -18.60 -21.16
CA ALA A 184 -17.11 -19.20 -22.26
C ALA A 184 -18.11 -19.44 -23.39
N ARG A 185 -18.22 -18.46 -24.30
CA ARG A 185 -18.58 -18.65 -25.71
C ARG A 185 -17.86 -17.58 -26.52
#